data_AF-A0A2T0MED5-F1
#
_entry.id   AF-A0A2T0MED5-F1
#
_cell.length_a   1.000
_cell.length_b   1.000
_cell.length_c   1.000
_cell.angle_alpha   90.00
_cell.angle_beta   90.00
_cell.angle_gamma   90.00
#
_symmetry.space_group_name_H-M   'P 1'
#
loop_
_entity.id
_entity.type
_entity.pdbx_description
1 polymer ?
#
loop_
_entity_poly.entity_id
_entity_poly.type
_entity_poly.pdbx_seq_one_letter_code
_entity_poly.pdbx_strand_id
1 'polypeptide(L)'
;MEGRKRCPDCEEEKDVSEFGLNKRMADGLARYCRTCFRRRSIQSYRKRKEEQGKAVREAVAVPDGHKYCPRCEEVKPVADFGGNRSTRSGLAAYCKPCHTIVTRENKIKKYGSERNYLLQYRYGITEDDFERMLARQGGLCAVCQNVPGTFVDHCHRSGAVRGILCFNCNNGLGHFGDNLVLLELAALYLDGEVLWPEFVVLPERRDGGVVPPTRGYHLAQRYQVRHEDVERMISAQHGLCVVCWDRPPEHVDHCHRTGDVRYALCLPCNTGIGQFRDDAGVVWRALAYVEAGAGDAGEALVPELEVSDAELEALVRAEEELRSEFYGRVTRVG
;
A
#
# COMPACT_ATOMS: atom_id res chain seq x y z
N MET A 1 24.02 24.73 52.33
CA MET A 1 25.43 25.11 52.45
C MET A 1 25.47 26.62 52.32
N GLU A 2 25.56 27.31 53.44
CA GLU A 2 25.81 28.74 53.46
C GLU A 2 27.31 28.94 53.44
N GLY A 3 27.81 29.74 52.50
CA GLY A 3 29.23 29.98 52.33
C GLY A 3 29.47 30.96 51.21
N ARG A 4 30.56 31.74 51.31
CA ARG A 4 31.00 32.63 50.24
C ARG A 4 32.30 32.12 49.65
N LYS A 5 32.46 32.28 48.34
CA LYS A 5 33.67 31.94 47.59
C LYS A 5 34.03 33.10 46.68
N ARG A 6 35.31 33.48 46.67
CA ARG A 6 35.83 34.53 45.77
C ARG A 6 36.07 33.98 44.37
N CYS A 7 35.49 34.62 43.35
CA CYS A 7 35.74 34.29 41.96
C CYS A 7 37.05 34.93 41.49
N PRO A 8 38.06 34.19 40.98
CA PRO A 8 39.32 34.78 40.52
C PRO A 8 39.22 35.65 39.26
N ASP A 9 38.07 35.67 38.58
CA ASP A 9 37.90 36.28 37.26
C ASP A 9 37.09 37.58 37.30
N CYS A 10 36.17 37.72 38.25
CA CYS A 10 35.49 39.00 38.55
C CYS A 10 35.84 39.55 39.93
N GLU A 11 36.69 38.84 40.68
CA GLU A 11 37.24 39.24 41.98
C GLU A 11 36.24 39.44 43.14
N GLU A 12 34.95 39.32 42.86
CA GLU A 12 33.84 39.39 43.83
C GLU A 12 33.73 38.11 44.68
N GLU A 13 33.39 38.29 45.96
CA GLU A 13 32.89 37.21 46.83
C GLU A 13 31.41 36.96 46.57
N LYS A 14 31.08 35.73 46.16
CA LYS A 14 29.71 35.31 45.84
C LYS A 14 29.31 34.14 46.69
N ASP A 15 28.00 33.96 46.85
CA ASP A 15 27.45 32.78 47.48
C ASP A 15 27.91 31.50 46.75
N VAL A 16 28.14 30.41 47.48
CA VAL A 16 28.57 29.13 46.89
C VAL A 16 27.59 28.58 45.85
N SER A 17 26.30 28.94 45.91
CA SER A 17 25.29 28.58 44.89
C SER A 17 25.57 29.19 43.52
N GLU A 18 26.32 30.30 43.46
CA GLU A 18 26.79 30.95 42.23
C GLU A 18 27.94 30.20 41.56
N PHE A 19 28.41 29.09 42.14
CA PHE A 19 29.43 28.22 41.59
C PHE A 19 28.81 26.89 41.15
N GLY A 20 29.34 26.30 40.08
CA GLY A 20 28.98 24.94 39.68
C GLY A 20 29.64 23.91 40.60
N LEU A 21 29.12 22.68 40.65
CA LEU A 21 29.78 21.59 41.37
C LEU A 21 31.00 21.10 40.57
N ASN A 22 32.13 20.90 41.24
CA ASN A 22 33.32 20.29 40.65
C ASN A 22 34.03 19.41 41.69
N LYS A 23 33.80 18.09 41.59
CA LYS A 23 34.35 17.08 42.51
C LYS A 23 35.88 16.98 42.51
N ARG A 24 36.57 17.60 41.55
CA ARG A 24 38.05 17.63 41.49
C ARG A 24 38.67 18.73 42.35
N MET A 25 37.88 19.68 42.83
CA MET A 25 38.34 20.78 43.67
C MET A 25 38.20 20.38 45.14
N ALA A 26 39.13 20.84 45.99
CA ALA A 26 39.13 20.52 47.42
C ALA A 26 37.85 20.94 48.15
N ASP A 27 37.21 22.02 47.69
CA ASP A 27 35.94 22.55 48.22
C ASP A 27 34.70 22.03 47.46
N GLY A 28 34.88 21.13 46.48
CA GLY A 28 33.80 20.58 45.67
C GLY A 28 33.13 21.58 44.71
N LEU A 29 33.62 22.81 44.59
CA LEU A 29 33.02 23.90 43.81
C LEU A 29 33.92 24.33 42.67
N ALA A 30 33.33 24.72 41.54
CA ALA A 30 34.03 25.25 40.38
C ALA A 30 34.92 26.45 40.76
N ARG A 31 36.05 26.62 40.07
CA ARG A 31 37.00 27.72 40.32
C ARG A 31 36.40 29.10 40.04
N TYR A 32 35.51 29.20 39.06
CA TYR A 32 34.89 30.45 38.62
C TYR A 32 33.38 30.42 38.90
N CYS A 33 32.79 31.59 39.17
CA CYS A 33 31.33 31.70 39.26
C CYS A 33 30.68 31.35 37.91
N ARG A 34 29.39 30.97 37.93
CA ARG A 34 28.63 30.54 36.74
C ARG A 34 28.67 31.57 35.61
N THR A 35 28.64 32.86 35.94
CA THR A 35 28.71 33.96 34.96
C THR A 35 30.07 34.04 34.28
N CYS A 36 31.16 34.09 35.06
CA CYS A 36 32.53 34.09 34.53
C CYS A 36 32.84 32.82 33.74
N PHE A 37 32.40 31.66 34.25
CA PHE A 37 32.55 30.38 33.56
C PHE A 37 31.83 30.39 32.21
N ARG A 38 30.58 30.86 32.15
CA ARG A 38 29.80 30.96 30.90
C ARG A 38 30.48 31.89 29.90
N ARG A 39 30.97 33.07 30.34
CA ARG A 39 31.70 34.02 29.50
C ARG A 39 32.95 33.39 28.88
N ARG A 40 33.79 32.74 29.69
CA ARG A 40 35.00 32.04 29.22
C ARG A 40 34.68 30.87 28.28
N SER A 41 33.62 30.12 28.58
CA SER A 41 33.16 29.01 27.74
C SER A 41 32.74 29.50 26.34
N ILE A 42 31.98 30.60 26.26
CA ILE A 42 31.59 31.23 24.98
C ILE A 42 32.82 31.69 24.19
N GLN A 43 33.76 32.37 24.84
CA GLN A 43 35.00 32.82 24.19
C GLN A 43 35.84 31.65 23.65
N SER A 44 36.03 30.60 24.45
CA SER A 44 36.76 29.40 24.05
C SER A 44 36.07 28.65 22.90
N TYR A 45 34.73 28.59 22.91
CA TYR A 45 33.95 28.00 21.82
C TYR A 45 34.11 28.80 20.52
N ARG A 46 34.02 30.13 20.58
CA ARG A 46 34.21 31.01 19.42
C ARG A 46 35.59 30.83 18.80
N LYS A 47 36.65 30.90 19.62
CA LYS A 47 38.03 30.69 19.17
C LYS A 47 38.21 29.34 18.45
N ARG A 48 37.72 28.25 19.04
CA ARG A 48 37.78 26.91 18.41
C ARG A 48 37.05 26.82 17.08
N LYS A 49 35.94 27.55 16.91
CA LYS A 49 35.16 27.54 15.65
C LYS A 49 35.87 28.31 14.56
N GLU A 50 36.45 29.45 14.92
CA GLU A 50 37.31 30.27 14.04
C GLU A 50 38.54 29.48 13.56
N GLU A 51 39.24 28.79 14.47
CA GLU A 51 40.36 27.89 14.13
C GLU A 51 39.96 26.75 13.18
N GLN A 52 38.68 26.33 13.21
CA GLN A 52 38.12 25.32 12.29
C GLN A 52 37.56 25.92 10.99
N GLY A 53 37.69 27.23 10.78
CA GLY A 53 37.10 27.93 9.63
C GLY A 53 35.57 27.89 9.59
N LYS A 54 34.91 27.67 10.74
CA LYS A 54 33.45 27.54 10.84
C LYS A 54 32.85 28.82 11.44
N ALA A 55 31.85 29.38 10.75
CA ALA A 55 31.10 30.52 11.28
C ALA A 55 30.40 30.16 12.61
N VAL A 56 30.49 31.06 13.59
CA VAL A 56 29.74 30.95 14.84
C VAL A 56 28.35 31.51 14.60
N ARG A 57 27.32 30.67 14.65
CA ARG A 57 25.93 31.13 14.58
C ARG A 57 25.58 31.92 15.83
N GLU A 58 25.08 33.13 15.65
CA GLU A 58 24.56 33.95 16.74
C GLU A 58 23.26 33.36 17.29
N ALA A 59 23.03 33.55 18.58
CA ALA A 59 21.80 33.09 19.21
C ALA A 59 20.64 33.99 18.75
N VAL A 60 19.69 33.42 18.04
CA VAL A 60 18.46 34.13 17.65
C VAL A 60 17.63 34.39 18.90
N ALA A 61 17.19 35.63 19.09
CA ALA A 61 16.25 35.97 20.15
C ALA A 61 14.89 35.32 19.84
N VAL A 62 14.43 34.45 20.73
CA VAL A 62 13.15 33.72 20.59
C VAL A 62 12.25 34.11 21.75
N PRO A 63 11.09 34.76 21.49
CA PRO A 63 10.12 35.08 22.53
C PRO A 63 9.56 33.82 23.21
N ASP A 64 9.00 33.99 24.41
CA ASP A 64 8.28 32.91 25.09
C ASP A 64 7.12 32.40 24.22
N GLY A 65 6.87 31.09 24.27
CA GLY A 65 5.86 30.43 23.42
C GLY A 65 6.24 30.33 21.93
N HIS A 66 7.45 30.73 21.54
CA HIS A 66 7.96 30.60 20.17
C HIS A 66 9.18 29.69 20.07
N LYS A 67 9.49 29.26 18.85
CA LYS A 67 10.66 28.47 18.51
C LYS A 67 11.19 28.88 17.15
N TYR A 68 12.52 28.93 17.03
CA TYR A 68 13.21 29.19 15.77
C TYR A 68 13.32 27.90 14.93
N CYS A 69 12.92 27.97 13.65
CA CYS A 69 13.12 26.89 12.68
C CYS A 69 14.42 27.12 11.90
N PRO A 70 15.43 26.25 12.02
CA PRO A 70 16.74 26.46 11.38
C PRO A 70 16.77 26.18 9.86
N ARG A 71 15.62 25.86 9.25
CA ARG A 71 15.51 25.59 7.81
C ARG A 71 14.92 26.75 7.03
N CYS A 72 13.80 27.31 7.50
CA CYS A 72 13.21 28.51 6.92
C CYS A 72 13.67 29.80 7.61
N GLU A 73 14.49 29.68 8.66
CA GLU A 73 15.08 30.79 9.40
C GLU A 73 14.07 31.74 10.05
N GLU A 74 12.86 31.25 10.31
CA GLU A 74 11.77 32.01 10.94
C GLU A 74 11.54 31.58 12.39
N VAL A 75 11.17 32.55 13.24
CA VAL A 75 10.66 32.33 14.59
C VAL A 75 9.13 32.17 14.51
N LYS A 76 8.61 31.03 14.97
CA LYS A 76 7.18 30.69 14.88
C LYS A 76 6.62 30.24 16.23
N PRO A 77 5.30 30.32 16.44
CA PRO A 77 4.65 29.74 17.61
C PRO A 77 4.99 28.26 17.79
N VAL A 78 5.11 27.79 19.04
CA VAL A 78 5.40 26.37 19.33
C VAL A 78 4.35 25.41 18.73
N ALA A 79 3.12 25.87 18.51
CA ALA A 79 2.05 25.11 17.86
C ALA A 79 2.36 24.72 16.40
N ASP A 80 3.26 25.45 15.74
CA ASP A 80 3.70 25.17 14.37
C ASP A 80 4.80 24.10 14.30
N PHE A 81 5.18 23.52 15.43
CA PHE A 81 6.17 22.46 15.54
C PHE A 81 5.49 21.15 15.97
N GLY A 82 5.96 20.03 15.44
CA GLY A 82 5.53 18.71 15.89
C GLY A 82 6.10 18.38 17.26
N GLY A 83 5.46 17.46 17.99
CA GLY A 83 6.01 16.92 19.24
C GLY A 83 7.20 15.99 18.98
N ASN A 84 8.22 16.05 19.82
CA ASN A 84 9.30 15.08 19.84
C ASN A 84 9.78 14.84 21.28
N ARG A 85 9.39 13.69 21.83
CA ARG A 85 9.72 13.28 23.21
C ARG A 85 11.21 13.05 23.45
N SER A 86 12.01 12.86 22.39
CA SER A 86 13.46 12.66 22.51
C SER A 86 14.24 13.96 22.72
N THR A 87 13.63 15.13 22.51
CA THR A 87 14.31 16.42 22.70
C THR A 87 13.98 17.02 24.06
N ARG A 88 14.95 17.75 24.66
CA ARG A 88 14.74 18.45 25.94
C ARG A 88 13.56 19.42 25.90
N SER A 89 13.27 20.02 24.73
CA SER A 89 12.14 20.92 24.55
C SER A 89 10.81 20.22 24.27
N GLY A 90 10.79 18.90 24.06
CA GLY A 90 9.57 18.16 23.68
C GLY A 90 9.05 18.45 22.27
N LEU A 91 9.80 19.20 21.46
CA LEU A 91 9.39 19.74 20.15
C LEU A 91 10.39 19.34 19.06
N ALA A 92 9.89 19.16 17.84
CA ALA A 92 10.69 18.90 16.65
C ALA A 92 11.61 20.08 16.32
N ALA A 93 12.73 19.80 15.64
CA ALA A 93 13.70 20.82 15.27
C ALA A 93 13.17 21.81 14.21
N TYR A 94 12.31 21.33 13.30
CA TYR A 94 11.75 22.10 12.19
C TYR A 94 10.26 22.35 12.40
N CYS A 95 9.74 23.47 11.86
CA CYS A 95 8.30 23.70 11.78
C CYS A 95 7.65 22.63 10.88
N LYS A 96 6.35 22.38 11.05
CA LYS A 96 5.61 21.30 10.35
C LYS A 96 5.83 21.30 8.83
N PRO A 97 5.74 22.44 8.09
CA PRO A 97 6.03 22.45 6.66
C PRO A 97 7.46 22.04 6.32
N CYS A 98 8.45 22.59 7.04
CA CYS A 98 9.85 22.25 6.85
C CYS A 98 10.14 20.79 7.22
N HIS A 99 9.45 20.26 8.24
CA HIS A 99 9.58 18.88 8.67
C HIS A 99 9.15 17.91 7.56
N THR A 100 8.04 18.18 6.87
CA THR A 100 7.58 17.37 5.74
C THR A 100 8.63 17.32 4.63
N ILE A 101 9.22 18.47 4.29
CA ILE A 101 10.22 18.55 3.22
C ILE A 101 11.50 17.80 3.63
N VAL A 102 12.02 18.04 4.84
CA VAL A 102 13.22 17.34 5.34
C VAL A 102 12.99 15.83 5.42
N THR A 103 11.80 15.41 5.83
CA THR A 103 11.45 13.98 5.87
C THR A 103 11.48 13.37 4.47
N ARG A 104 10.93 14.06 3.47
CA ARG A 104 11.00 13.62 2.06
C ARG A 104 12.44 13.58 1.54
N GLU A 105 13.22 14.63 1.78
CA GLU A 105 14.64 14.68 1.40
C GLU A 105 15.46 13.56 2.04
N ASN A 106 15.24 13.28 3.32
CA ASN A 106 15.93 12.20 4.02
C ASN A 106 15.55 10.83 3.47
N LYS A 107 14.28 10.62 3.09
CA LYS A 107 13.85 9.41 2.38
C LYS A 107 14.58 9.29 1.04
N ILE A 108 14.59 10.34 0.22
CA ILE A 108 15.28 10.34 -1.08
C ILE A 108 16.79 10.10 -0.90
N LYS A 109 17.45 10.73 0.08
CA LYS A 109 18.87 10.49 0.37
C LYS A 109 19.17 9.06 0.78
N LYS A 110 18.28 8.43 1.55
CA LYS A 110 18.48 7.06 2.06
C LYS A 110 18.14 6.00 1.02
N TYR A 111 17.09 6.22 0.23
CA TYR A 111 16.54 5.23 -0.70
C TYR A 111 16.80 5.58 -2.17
N GLY A 112 17.50 6.68 -2.48
CA GLY A 112 17.74 7.16 -3.84
C GLY A 112 16.55 7.90 -4.45
N SER A 113 15.33 7.38 -4.30
CA SER A 113 14.11 7.97 -4.84
C SER A 113 12.89 7.69 -3.96
N GLU A 114 11.79 8.42 -4.21
CA GLU A 114 10.49 8.15 -3.58
C GLU A 114 9.87 6.84 -4.07
N ARG A 115 10.08 6.48 -5.35
CA ARG A 115 9.62 5.23 -5.94
C ARG A 115 10.31 4.03 -5.30
N ASN A 116 11.63 4.05 -5.17
CA ASN A 116 12.39 2.97 -4.52
C ASN A 116 11.97 2.77 -3.07
N TYR A 117 11.75 3.87 -2.33
CA TYR A 117 11.21 3.79 -0.97
C TYR A 117 9.85 3.08 -0.92
N LEU A 118 8.92 3.43 -1.82
CA LEU A 118 7.59 2.83 -1.85
C LEU A 118 7.63 1.35 -2.26
N LEU A 119 8.48 0.99 -3.23
CA LEU A 119 8.66 -0.40 -3.65
C LEU A 119 9.21 -1.25 -2.51
N GLN A 120 10.25 -0.77 -1.82
CA GLN A 120 10.83 -1.49 -0.68
C GLN A 120 9.83 -1.60 0.47
N TYR A 121 9.10 -0.53 0.77
CA TYR A 121 8.15 -0.51 1.87
C TYR A 121 6.94 -1.43 1.63
N ARG A 122 6.41 -1.47 0.41
CA ARG A 122 5.18 -2.23 0.09
C ARG A 122 5.44 -3.67 -0.32
N TYR A 123 6.54 -3.92 -1.02
CA TYR A 123 6.78 -5.18 -1.71
C TYR A 123 8.14 -5.81 -1.34
N GLY A 124 8.97 -5.13 -0.56
CA GLY A 124 10.31 -5.63 -0.21
C GLY A 124 11.31 -5.63 -1.36
N ILE A 125 10.99 -5.00 -2.50
CA ILE A 125 11.86 -4.98 -3.70
C ILE A 125 12.40 -3.57 -3.98
N THR A 126 13.57 -3.50 -4.61
CA THR A 126 14.17 -2.25 -5.07
C THR A 126 13.71 -1.88 -6.49
N GLU A 127 14.03 -0.66 -6.95
CA GLU A 127 13.85 -0.30 -8.36
C GLU A 127 14.66 -1.21 -9.30
N ASP A 128 15.87 -1.59 -8.91
CA ASP A 128 16.69 -2.50 -9.70
C ASP A 128 16.09 -3.92 -9.75
N ASP A 129 15.46 -4.38 -8.67
CA ASP A 129 14.69 -5.64 -8.67
C ASP A 129 13.52 -5.55 -9.65
N PHE A 130 12.76 -4.45 -9.61
CA PHE A 130 11.66 -4.22 -10.54
C PHE A 130 12.15 -4.27 -12.01
N GLU A 131 13.25 -3.58 -12.32
CA GLU A 131 13.83 -3.57 -13.66
C GLU A 131 14.33 -4.96 -14.08
N ARG A 132 14.98 -5.71 -13.17
CA ARG A 132 15.38 -7.10 -13.43
C ARG A 132 14.19 -8.01 -13.70
N MET A 133 13.13 -7.90 -12.91
CA MET A 133 11.90 -8.68 -13.10
C MET A 133 11.25 -8.36 -14.45
N LEU A 134 11.11 -7.08 -14.77
CA LEU A 134 10.56 -6.64 -16.04
C LEU A 134 11.42 -7.11 -17.23
N ALA A 135 12.74 -7.04 -17.12
CA ALA A 135 13.65 -7.54 -18.14
C ALA A 135 13.56 -9.06 -18.35
N ARG A 136 13.41 -9.84 -17.27
CA ARG A 136 13.15 -11.30 -17.35
C ARG A 136 11.84 -11.62 -18.08
N GLN A 137 10.85 -10.74 -17.99
CA GLN A 137 9.60 -10.82 -18.75
C GLN A 137 9.69 -10.25 -20.17
N GLY A 138 10.89 -9.92 -20.66
CA GLY A 138 11.09 -9.33 -21.98
C GLY A 138 10.57 -7.89 -22.11
N GLY A 139 10.41 -7.17 -20.99
CA GLY A 139 9.86 -5.82 -20.97
C GLY A 139 8.33 -5.74 -20.96
N LEU A 140 7.64 -6.88 -20.92
CA LEU A 140 6.20 -6.98 -21.11
C LEU A 140 5.47 -7.48 -19.86
N CYS A 141 4.15 -7.25 -19.82
CA CYS A 141 3.25 -7.77 -18.80
C CYS A 141 3.31 -9.30 -18.75
N ALA A 142 3.48 -9.88 -17.54
CA ALA A 142 3.60 -11.33 -17.35
C ALA A 142 2.36 -12.12 -17.84
N VAL A 143 1.17 -11.51 -17.78
CA VAL A 143 -0.10 -12.14 -18.19
C VAL A 143 -0.35 -11.95 -19.69
N CYS A 144 -0.58 -10.71 -20.16
CA CYS A 144 -1.00 -10.52 -21.55
C CYS A 144 0.15 -10.57 -22.56
N GLN A 145 1.39 -10.31 -22.13
CA GLN A 145 2.60 -10.27 -22.98
C GLN A 145 2.50 -9.37 -24.22
N ASN A 146 1.64 -8.34 -24.18
CA ASN A 146 1.41 -7.46 -25.34
C ASN A 146 1.77 -5.99 -25.08
N VAL A 147 1.81 -5.57 -23.82
CA VAL A 147 2.15 -4.19 -23.43
C VAL A 147 3.14 -4.20 -22.27
N PRO A 148 3.90 -3.12 -22.05
CA PRO A 148 4.85 -3.03 -20.96
C PRO A 148 4.21 -3.27 -19.58
N GLY A 149 4.92 -4.01 -18.74
CA GLY A 149 4.57 -4.14 -17.33
C GLY A 149 4.92 -2.86 -16.57
N THR A 150 4.00 -2.37 -15.74
CA THR A 150 4.14 -1.11 -15.02
C THR A 150 3.81 -1.20 -13.53
N PHE A 151 3.13 -2.27 -13.11
CA PHE A 151 2.67 -2.48 -11.74
C PHE A 151 3.25 -3.77 -11.17
N VAL A 152 3.67 -3.74 -9.90
CA VAL A 152 4.06 -4.94 -9.17
C VAL A 152 2.80 -5.67 -8.73
N ASP A 153 2.69 -6.92 -9.15
CA ASP A 153 1.64 -7.83 -8.69
C ASP A 153 2.20 -8.77 -7.62
N HIS A 154 1.38 -9.04 -6.61
CA HIS A 154 1.76 -9.82 -5.44
C HIS A 154 0.56 -10.64 -4.97
N CYS A 155 0.85 -11.80 -4.37
CA CYS A 155 -0.18 -12.62 -3.76
C CYS A 155 -0.71 -11.92 -2.51
N HIS A 156 -2.02 -11.67 -2.45
CA HIS A 156 -2.64 -11.02 -1.29
C HIS A 156 -2.65 -11.91 -0.03
N ARG A 157 -2.39 -13.22 -0.16
CA ARG A 157 -2.28 -14.14 0.99
C ARG A 157 -0.88 -14.15 1.59
N SER A 158 0.16 -14.30 0.78
CA SER A 158 1.55 -14.44 1.25
C SER A 158 2.35 -13.13 1.22
N GLY A 159 1.89 -12.11 0.49
CA GLY A 159 2.66 -10.90 0.20
C GLY A 159 3.79 -11.12 -0.82
N ALA A 160 3.99 -12.35 -1.31
CA ALA A 160 5.04 -12.67 -2.27
C ALA A 160 4.77 -11.99 -3.62
N VAL A 161 5.81 -11.33 -4.15
CA VAL A 161 5.75 -10.71 -5.48
C VAL A 161 5.74 -11.81 -6.54
N ARG A 162 4.73 -11.81 -7.40
CA ARG A 162 4.58 -12.79 -8.49
C ARG A 162 5.26 -12.30 -9.78
N GLY A 163 5.07 -11.02 -10.12
CA GLY A 163 5.55 -10.48 -11.40
C GLY A 163 5.16 -9.04 -11.63
N ILE A 164 5.50 -8.51 -12.80
CA ILE A 164 5.16 -7.16 -13.22
C ILE A 164 4.05 -7.21 -14.27
N LEU A 165 2.91 -6.59 -13.97
CA LEU A 165 1.73 -6.58 -14.82
C LEU A 165 1.47 -5.19 -15.41
N CYS A 166 0.71 -5.15 -16.50
CA CYS A 166 0.11 -3.89 -16.95
C CYS A 166 -1.11 -3.54 -16.09
N PHE A 167 -1.54 -2.28 -16.15
CA PHE A 167 -2.69 -1.77 -15.40
C PHE A 167 -3.93 -2.68 -15.55
N ASN A 168 -4.27 -3.06 -16.78
CA ASN A 168 -5.49 -3.81 -17.03
C ASN A 168 -5.42 -5.22 -16.45
N CYS A 169 -4.36 -5.99 -16.73
CA CYS A 169 -4.24 -7.35 -16.18
C CYS A 169 -4.23 -7.35 -14.65
N ASN A 170 -3.55 -6.38 -14.02
CA ASN A 170 -3.54 -6.25 -12.56
C ASN A 170 -4.95 -5.96 -11.99
N ASN A 171 -5.72 -5.06 -12.62
CA ASN A 171 -7.09 -4.79 -12.20
C ASN A 171 -8.03 -5.96 -12.50
N GLY A 172 -7.85 -6.65 -13.64
CA GLY A 172 -8.61 -7.84 -14.02
C GLY A 172 -8.50 -8.92 -12.94
N LEU A 173 -7.26 -9.24 -12.51
CA LEU A 173 -7.02 -10.15 -11.38
C LEU A 173 -7.74 -9.68 -10.11
N GLY A 174 -7.64 -8.38 -9.79
CA GLY A 174 -8.34 -7.78 -8.65
C GLY A 174 -9.87 -7.93 -8.71
N HIS A 175 -10.49 -7.83 -9.89
CA HIS A 175 -11.94 -8.02 -10.05
C HIS A 175 -12.40 -9.46 -9.81
N PHE A 176 -11.53 -10.43 -10.11
CA PHE A 176 -11.76 -11.85 -9.81
C PHE A 176 -11.20 -12.28 -8.45
N GLY A 177 -10.55 -11.37 -7.71
CA GLY A 177 -10.02 -11.63 -6.38
C GLY A 177 -8.98 -12.75 -6.33
N ASP A 178 -8.17 -12.89 -7.38
CA ASP A 178 -7.21 -14.01 -7.53
C ASP A 178 -7.85 -15.40 -7.40
N ASN A 179 -9.16 -15.53 -7.67
CA ASN A 179 -9.89 -16.79 -7.55
C ASN A 179 -9.74 -17.61 -8.84
N LEU A 180 -9.09 -18.76 -8.72
CA LEU A 180 -8.82 -19.67 -9.85
C LEU A 180 -10.12 -20.14 -10.53
N VAL A 181 -11.13 -20.54 -9.75
CA VAL A 181 -12.41 -21.00 -10.29
C VAL A 181 -13.11 -19.89 -11.07
N LEU A 182 -13.13 -18.66 -10.57
CA LEU A 182 -13.78 -17.55 -11.27
C LEU A 182 -13.04 -17.13 -12.55
N LEU A 183 -11.70 -17.19 -12.54
CA LEU A 183 -10.90 -16.94 -13.74
C LEU A 183 -11.17 -18.02 -14.80
N GLU A 184 -11.25 -19.29 -14.40
CA GLU A 184 -11.60 -20.39 -15.28
C GLU A 184 -13.01 -20.24 -15.88
N LEU A 185 -14.01 -19.95 -15.04
CA LEU A 185 -15.40 -19.70 -15.48
C LEU A 185 -15.49 -18.51 -16.44
N ALA A 186 -14.72 -17.44 -16.21
CA ALA A 186 -14.66 -16.30 -17.11
C ALA A 186 -14.01 -16.63 -18.45
N ALA A 187 -12.99 -17.50 -18.46
CA ALA A 187 -12.34 -17.94 -19.69
C ALA A 187 -13.26 -18.83 -20.52
N LEU A 188 -13.90 -19.83 -19.89
CA LEU A 188 -14.93 -20.67 -20.51
C LEU A 188 -16.06 -19.83 -21.11
N TYR A 189 -16.56 -18.88 -20.34
CA TYR A 189 -17.59 -17.93 -20.78
C TYR A 189 -17.19 -17.19 -22.07
N LEU A 190 -15.94 -16.75 -22.15
CA LEU A 190 -15.42 -16.04 -23.33
C LEU A 190 -15.29 -16.96 -24.55
N ASP A 191 -14.93 -18.22 -24.34
CA ASP A 191 -14.87 -19.28 -25.36
C ASP A 191 -16.27 -19.75 -25.81
N GLY A 192 -17.33 -19.26 -25.17
CA GLY A 192 -18.72 -19.59 -25.50
C GLY A 192 -19.29 -20.77 -24.72
N GLU A 193 -18.56 -21.26 -23.72
CA GLU A 193 -19.03 -22.31 -22.82
C GLU A 193 -19.51 -21.71 -21.50
N VAL A 194 -20.72 -22.05 -21.08
CA VAL A 194 -21.25 -21.67 -19.76
C VAL A 194 -21.47 -22.92 -18.93
N LEU A 195 -20.93 -22.91 -17.70
CA LEU A 195 -21.21 -23.95 -16.72
C LEU A 195 -22.46 -23.58 -15.92
N TRP A 196 -23.49 -24.40 -16.01
CA TRP A 196 -24.73 -24.27 -15.26
C TRP A 196 -24.73 -25.20 -14.06
N PRO A 197 -24.60 -24.70 -12.82
CA PRO A 197 -24.61 -25.55 -11.63
C PRO A 197 -26.01 -26.10 -11.38
N GLU A 198 -26.13 -27.41 -11.17
CA GLU A 198 -27.40 -28.07 -10.83
C GLU A 198 -27.84 -27.77 -9.38
N PHE A 199 -26.96 -27.20 -8.56
CA PHE A 199 -27.15 -27.05 -7.10
C PHE A 199 -27.38 -25.61 -6.63
N VAL A 200 -27.73 -24.64 -7.50
CA VAL A 200 -28.00 -23.26 -7.06
C VAL A 200 -29.18 -23.26 -6.08
N VAL A 201 -28.88 -23.34 -4.78
CA VAL A 201 -29.83 -23.14 -3.69
C VAL A 201 -30.10 -21.65 -3.63
N LEU A 202 -31.17 -21.24 -4.30
CA LEU A 202 -31.67 -19.87 -4.23
C LEU A 202 -32.05 -19.58 -2.77
N PRO A 203 -31.62 -18.45 -2.18
CA PRO A 203 -32.13 -18.05 -0.87
C PRO A 203 -33.66 -17.95 -0.94
N GLU A 204 -34.35 -18.60 0.02
CA GLU A 204 -35.81 -18.86 0.00
C GLU A 204 -36.68 -17.60 -0.18
N ARG A 205 -36.12 -16.42 0.09
CA ARG A 205 -36.73 -15.12 -0.21
C ARG A 205 -35.69 -14.11 -0.64
N ARG A 206 -35.85 -13.61 -1.86
CA ARG A 206 -35.50 -12.23 -2.17
C ARG A 206 -36.81 -11.46 -2.11
N ASP A 207 -36.93 -10.55 -1.14
CA ASP A 207 -37.96 -9.53 -1.23
C ASP A 207 -37.86 -8.93 -2.64
N GLY A 208 -38.99 -8.83 -3.33
CA GLY A 208 -39.11 -8.22 -4.65
C GLY A 208 -38.79 -6.74 -4.57
N GLY A 209 -37.54 -6.42 -4.26
CA GLY A 209 -36.98 -5.09 -4.34
C GLY A 209 -37.18 -4.63 -5.77
N VAL A 210 -37.79 -3.47 -5.91
CA VAL A 210 -38.00 -2.78 -7.17
C VAL A 210 -36.72 -2.88 -7.98
N VAL A 211 -36.78 -3.62 -9.10
CA VAL A 211 -35.71 -3.58 -10.11
C VAL A 211 -35.58 -2.10 -10.48
N PRO A 212 -34.45 -1.43 -10.15
CA PRO A 212 -34.29 -0.04 -10.52
C PRO A 212 -34.47 0.04 -12.03
N PRO A 213 -35.26 0.98 -12.57
CA PRO A 213 -35.36 1.13 -14.02
C PRO A 213 -33.97 1.44 -14.54
N THR A 214 -33.29 0.41 -15.06
CA THR A 214 -32.00 0.58 -15.70
C THR A 214 -32.24 1.38 -16.98
N ARG A 215 -31.23 2.15 -17.39
CA ARG A 215 -31.24 3.07 -18.54
C ARG A 215 -31.63 2.36 -19.86
N GLY A 216 -32.91 2.08 -20.06
CA GLY A 216 -33.43 1.25 -21.16
C GLY A 216 -33.18 1.83 -22.56
N TYR A 217 -32.87 3.13 -22.66
CA TYR A 217 -32.61 3.81 -23.92
C TYR A 217 -31.30 3.34 -24.61
N HIS A 218 -30.26 2.97 -23.85
CA HIS A 218 -28.97 2.58 -24.44
C HIS A 218 -28.94 1.15 -24.99
N LEU A 219 -29.71 0.22 -24.40
CA LEU A 219 -29.74 -1.20 -24.83
C LEU A 219 -30.52 -1.36 -26.14
N ALA A 220 -31.64 -0.64 -26.29
CA ALA A 220 -32.47 -0.69 -27.49
C ALA A 220 -31.79 -0.08 -28.73
N GLN A 221 -31.04 1.03 -28.58
CA GLN A 221 -30.36 1.69 -29.71
C GLN A 221 -29.10 0.95 -30.19
N ARG A 222 -28.32 0.37 -29.27
CA ARG A 222 -27.00 -0.20 -29.60
C ARG A 222 -27.03 -1.70 -29.91
N TYR A 223 -27.91 -2.44 -29.24
CA TYR A 223 -27.95 -3.90 -29.32
C TYR A 223 -29.30 -4.46 -29.80
N GLN A 224 -30.26 -3.59 -30.13
CA GLN A 224 -31.60 -3.97 -30.60
C GLN A 224 -32.37 -4.90 -29.64
N VAL A 225 -32.04 -4.88 -28.34
CA VAL A 225 -32.72 -5.71 -27.32
C VAL A 225 -33.77 -4.89 -26.58
N ARG A 226 -34.98 -5.41 -26.45
CA ARG A 226 -36.06 -4.78 -25.66
C ARG A 226 -35.84 -5.08 -24.17
N HIS A 227 -36.31 -4.19 -23.29
CA HIS A 227 -36.18 -4.39 -21.84
C HIS A 227 -36.78 -5.73 -21.36
N GLU A 228 -37.93 -6.12 -21.92
CA GLU A 228 -38.57 -7.40 -21.64
C GLU A 228 -37.68 -8.61 -21.97
N ASP A 229 -36.87 -8.51 -23.03
CA ASP A 229 -35.99 -9.60 -23.46
C ASP A 229 -34.79 -9.72 -22.51
N VAL A 230 -34.32 -8.61 -21.94
CA VAL A 230 -33.29 -8.59 -20.88
C VAL A 230 -33.83 -9.18 -19.58
N GLU A 231 -35.06 -8.84 -19.17
CA GLU A 231 -35.69 -9.42 -17.98
C GLU A 231 -35.87 -10.94 -18.10
N ARG A 232 -36.28 -11.42 -19.27
CA ARG A 232 -36.38 -12.86 -19.57
C ARG A 232 -35.04 -13.56 -19.48
N MET A 233 -33.97 -12.95 -20.01
CA MET A 233 -32.60 -13.48 -19.91
C MET A 233 -32.14 -13.58 -18.45
N ILE A 234 -32.30 -12.51 -17.67
CA ILE A 234 -31.93 -12.50 -16.24
C ILE A 234 -32.73 -13.56 -15.48
N SER A 235 -34.02 -13.70 -15.77
CA SER A 235 -34.88 -14.71 -15.17
C SER A 235 -34.44 -16.13 -15.53
N ALA A 236 -34.04 -16.35 -16.79
CA ALA A 236 -33.48 -17.63 -17.24
C ALA A 236 -32.18 -17.96 -16.51
N GLN A 237 -31.37 -16.96 -16.14
CA GLN A 237 -30.17 -17.10 -15.30
C GLN A 237 -30.46 -17.15 -13.78
N HIS A 238 -31.71 -17.42 -13.40
CA HIS A 238 -32.13 -17.44 -11.99
C HIS A 238 -31.85 -16.12 -11.22
N GLY A 239 -31.79 -14.99 -11.92
CA GLY A 239 -31.50 -13.68 -11.33
C GLY A 239 -30.05 -13.50 -10.86
N LEU A 240 -29.12 -14.27 -11.42
CA LEU A 240 -27.70 -14.27 -11.04
C LEU A 240 -26.80 -14.04 -12.26
N CYS A 241 -25.60 -13.53 -11.99
CA CYS A 241 -24.50 -13.44 -12.95
C CYS A 241 -24.11 -14.84 -13.41
N VAL A 242 -24.10 -15.07 -14.72
CA VAL A 242 -23.84 -16.40 -15.30
C VAL A 242 -22.39 -16.87 -15.13
N VAL A 243 -21.46 -15.95 -14.83
CA VAL A 243 -20.05 -16.29 -14.61
C VAL A 243 -19.79 -16.71 -13.17
N CYS A 244 -20.27 -15.93 -12.20
CA CYS A 244 -19.94 -16.17 -10.78
C CYS A 244 -21.05 -16.84 -9.98
N TRP A 245 -22.28 -16.89 -10.50
CA TRP A 245 -23.46 -17.48 -9.85
C TRP A 245 -23.76 -17.00 -8.42
N ASP A 246 -23.26 -15.81 -8.07
CA ASP A 246 -23.30 -15.28 -6.69
C ASP A 246 -24.02 -13.93 -6.60
N ARG A 247 -23.78 -13.05 -7.59
CA ARG A 247 -24.27 -11.66 -7.57
C ARG A 247 -25.37 -11.41 -8.60
N PRO A 248 -26.32 -10.49 -8.34
CA PRO A 248 -27.28 -10.08 -9.34
C PRO A 248 -26.56 -9.41 -10.53
N PRO A 249 -27.04 -9.61 -11.76
CA PRO A 249 -26.46 -8.97 -12.93
C PRO A 249 -26.84 -7.48 -13.00
N GLU A 250 -25.94 -6.69 -13.56
CA GLU A 250 -26.10 -5.24 -13.76
C GLU A 250 -25.88 -4.83 -15.22
N HIS A 251 -25.27 -5.71 -16.01
CA HIS A 251 -24.85 -5.46 -17.38
C HIS A 251 -25.30 -6.60 -18.29
N VAL A 252 -25.67 -6.27 -19.52
CA VAL A 252 -25.86 -7.25 -20.59
C VAL A 252 -24.55 -7.30 -21.39
N ASP A 253 -23.88 -8.44 -21.34
CA ASP A 253 -22.64 -8.67 -22.07
C ASP A 253 -22.90 -9.00 -23.54
N HIS A 254 -21.94 -8.66 -24.39
CA HIS A 254 -21.99 -8.92 -25.81
C HIS A 254 -20.62 -9.31 -26.35
N CYS A 255 -20.60 -10.13 -27.39
CA CYS A 255 -19.39 -10.49 -28.09
C CYS A 255 -18.85 -9.28 -28.86
N HIS A 256 -17.67 -8.78 -28.48
CA HIS A 256 -17.03 -7.65 -29.18
C HIS A 256 -16.59 -7.98 -30.62
N ARG A 257 -16.60 -9.25 -31.03
CA ARG A 257 -16.31 -9.68 -32.41
C ARG A 257 -17.55 -9.74 -33.29
N THR A 258 -18.65 -10.29 -32.79
CA THR A 258 -19.87 -10.53 -33.59
C THR A 258 -20.98 -9.51 -33.31
N GLY A 259 -20.93 -8.85 -32.15
CA GLY A 259 -21.99 -7.97 -31.65
C GLY A 259 -23.12 -8.71 -30.95
N ASP A 260 -23.10 -10.03 -30.96
CA ASP A 260 -24.17 -10.85 -30.39
C ASP A 260 -24.22 -10.71 -28.88
N VAL A 261 -25.43 -10.54 -28.37
CA VAL A 261 -25.70 -10.50 -26.93
C VAL A 261 -25.50 -11.89 -26.37
N ARG A 262 -24.70 -12.00 -25.30
CA ARG A 262 -24.40 -13.27 -24.63
C ARG A 262 -25.37 -13.47 -23.46
N TYR A 263 -25.01 -12.91 -22.31
CA TYR A 263 -25.67 -13.14 -21.03
C TYR A 263 -25.60 -11.90 -20.15
N ALA A 264 -26.35 -11.90 -19.06
CA ALA A 264 -26.30 -10.84 -18.05
C ALA A 264 -25.22 -11.12 -17.00
N LEU A 265 -24.35 -10.14 -16.75
CA LEU A 265 -23.21 -10.24 -15.84
C LEU A 265 -23.29 -9.21 -14.71
N CYS A 266 -22.72 -9.53 -13.56
CA CYS A 266 -22.48 -8.54 -12.50
C CYS A 266 -21.34 -7.59 -12.92
N LEU A 267 -21.33 -6.38 -12.35
CA LEU A 267 -20.33 -5.36 -12.66
C LEU A 267 -18.88 -5.86 -12.57
N PRO A 268 -18.44 -6.54 -11.49
CA PRO A 268 -17.06 -7.04 -11.41
C PRO A 268 -16.70 -8.11 -12.44
N CYS A 269 -17.60 -9.06 -12.76
CA CYS A 269 -17.31 -10.05 -13.82
C CYS A 269 -17.21 -9.38 -15.18
N ASN A 270 -18.17 -8.51 -15.53
CA ASN A 270 -18.17 -7.76 -16.79
C ASN A 270 -16.90 -6.90 -16.92
N THR A 271 -16.56 -6.15 -15.86
CA THR A 271 -15.39 -5.28 -15.86
C THR A 271 -14.10 -6.09 -15.89
N GLY A 272 -14.01 -7.18 -15.12
CA GLY A 272 -12.84 -8.07 -15.10
C GLY A 272 -12.55 -8.68 -16.46
N ILE A 273 -13.57 -9.21 -17.14
CA ILE A 273 -13.48 -9.70 -18.52
C ILE A 273 -13.00 -8.58 -19.46
N GLY A 274 -13.59 -7.39 -19.38
CA GLY A 274 -13.19 -6.25 -20.18
C GLY A 274 -11.74 -5.79 -19.94
N GLN A 275 -11.23 -5.90 -18.70
CA GLN A 275 -9.82 -5.63 -18.41
C GLN A 275 -8.89 -6.62 -19.11
N PHE A 276 -9.31 -7.87 -19.27
CA PHE A 276 -8.61 -8.86 -20.09
C PHE A 276 -8.87 -8.72 -21.59
N ARG A 277 -9.54 -7.63 -22.00
CA ARG A 277 -9.88 -7.30 -23.39
C ARG A 277 -10.75 -8.36 -24.06
N ASP A 278 -11.60 -9.01 -23.27
CA ASP A 278 -12.56 -10.01 -23.76
C ASP A 278 -11.87 -11.18 -24.49
N ASP A 279 -10.61 -11.46 -24.14
CA ASP A 279 -9.76 -12.48 -24.73
C ASP A 279 -9.60 -13.65 -23.76
N ALA A 280 -10.23 -14.79 -24.07
CA ALA A 280 -10.18 -15.98 -23.25
C ALA A 280 -8.74 -16.46 -23.00
N GLY A 281 -7.87 -16.35 -24.00
CA GLY A 281 -6.46 -16.72 -23.89
C GLY A 281 -5.70 -15.85 -22.87
N VAL A 282 -6.05 -14.57 -22.75
CA VAL A 282 -5.49 -13.69 -21.70
C VAL A 282 -5.99 -14.13 -20.32
N VAL A 283 -7.26 -14.51 -20.19
CA VAL A 283 -7.83 -14.99 -18.91
C VAL A 283 -7.20 -16.33 -18.51
N TRP A 284 -7.03 -17.27 -19.44
CA TRP A 284 -6.32 -18.53 -19.20
C TRP A 284 -4.86 -18.32 -18.77
N ARG A 285 -4.16 -17.34 -19.36
CA ARG A 285 -2.82 -16.95 -18.89
C ARG A 285 -2.86 -16.32 -17.50
N ALA A 286 -3.90 -15.55 -17.17
CA ALA A 286 -4.09 -14.98 -15.84
C ALA A 286 -4.31 -16.07 -14.79
N LEU A 287 -5.11 -17.10 -15.11
CA LEU A 287 -5.29 -18.30 -14.29
C LEU A 287 -3.95 -18.98 -14.01
N ALA A 288 -3.22 -19.37 -15.07
CA ALA A 288 -1.93 -20.03 -14.96
C ALA A 288 -0.90 -19.19 -14.17
N TYR A 289 -0.94 -17.87 -14.34
CA TYR A 289 -0.09 -16.94 -13.61
C TYR A 289 -0.38 -16.92 -12.10
N VAL A 290 -1.66 -16.90 -11.69
CA VAL A 290 -2.03 -16.96 -10.26
C VAL A 290 -1.72 -18.33 -9.67
N GLU A 291 -1.97 -19.40 -10.41
CA GLU A 291 -1.70 -20.78 -10.01
C GLU A 291 -0.20 -21.03 -9.79
N ALA A 292 0.66 -20.61 -10.73
CA ALA A 292 2.11 -20.69 -10.59
C ALA A 292 2.62 -19.92 -9.36
N GLY A 293 2.02 -18.76 -9.06
CA GLY A 293 2.35 -17.96 -7.89
C GLY A 293 1.87 -18.54 -6.55
N ALA A 294 1.03 -19.58 -6.55
CA ALA A 294 0.59 -20.26 -5.34
C ALA A 294 1.58 -21.34 -4.88
N GLY A 295 2.38 -21.92 -5.79
CA GLY A 295 3.35 -22.98 -5.47
C GLY A 295 4.74 -22.49 -5.03
N ASP A 296 5.08 -21.23 -5.31
CA ASP A 296 6.42 -20.67 -5.08
C ASP A 296 6.50 -19.81 -3.80
N ALA A 297 5.73 -20.18 -2.77
CA ALA A 297 5.78 -19.55 -1.45
C ALA A 297 7.11 -19.89 -0.73
N GLY A 298 8.22 -19.35 -1.24
CA GLY A 298 9.49 -19.32 -0.54
C GLY A 298 9.34 -18.54 0.77
N GLU A 299 9.71 -19.21 1.86
CA GLU A 299 10.01 -18.72 3.22
C GLU A 299 9.80 -17.21 3.43
N ALA A 300 8.55 -16.77 3.64
CA ALA A 300 8.26 -15.48 4.21
C ALA A 300 7.50 -15.68 5.52
N LEU A 301 8.08 -15.16 6.61
CA LEU A 301 7.58 -15.25 8.00
C LEU A 301 6.12 -14.81 8.13
N VAL A 302 5.20 -15.76 8.04
CA VAL A 302 3.84 -15.68 8.56
C VAL A 302 3.93 -16.07 10.04
N PRO A 303 3.19 -15.43 10.98
CA PRO A 303 3.10 -15.95 12.34
C PRO A 303 2.61 -17.40 12.25
N GLU A 304 3.40 -18.33 12.78
CA GLU A 304 3.14 -19.77 12.75
C GLU A 304 1.74 -20.05 13.32
N LEU A 305 0.74 -20.16 12.45
CA LEU A 305 -0.29 -21.14 12.64
C LEU A 305 0.41 -22.45 12.28
N GLU A 306 0.83 -23.21 13.30
CA GLU A 306 1.35 -24.57 13.16
C GLU A 306 0.23 -25.46 12.59
N VAL A 307 0.04 -25.39 11.27
CA VAL A 307 -0.76 -26.35 10.52
C VAL A 307 0.21 -27.42 10.06
N SER A 308 0.02 -28.65 10.52
CA SER A 308 0.88 -29.76 10.12
C SER A 308 0.82 -30.01 8.61
N ASP A 309 1.89 -30.53 8.02
CA ASP A 309 1.92 -30.90 6.60
C ASP A 309 0.74 -31.82 6.23
N ALA A 310 0.34 -32.70 7.15
CA ALA A 310 -0.81 -33.59 6.99
C ALA A 310 -2.15 -32.82 6.94
N GLU A 311 -2.32 -31.76 7.72
CA GLU A 311 -3.50 -30.89 7.69
C GLU A 311 -3.53 -30.03 6.43
N LEU A 312 -2.38 -29.53 5.97
CA LEU A 312 -2.27 -28.81 4.71
C LEU A 312 -2.63 -29.71 3.52
N GLU A 313 -2.08 -30.92 3.47
CA GLU A 313 -2.45 -31.92 2.44
C GLU A 313 -3.94 -32.30 2.52
N ALA A 314 -4.51 -32.39 3.74
CA ALA A 314 -5.94 -32.67 3.90
C ALA A 314 -6.82 -31.51 3.38
N LEU A 315 -6.41 -30.26 3.60
CA LEU A 315 -7.09 -29.08 3.08
C LEU A 315 -7.01 -29.00 1.55
N VAL A 316 -5.84 -29.25 0.97
CA VAL A 316 -5.67 -29.30 -0.50
C VAL A 316 -6.54 -30.42 -1.09
N ARG A 317 -6.52 -31.62 -0.50
CA ARG A 317 -7.40 -32.73 -0.92
C ARG A 317 -8.88 -32.37 -0.81
N ALA A 318 -9.29 -31.68 0.26
CA ALA A 318 -10.67 -31.24 0.43
C ALA A 318 -11.07 -30.16 -0.61
N GLU A 319 -10.16 -29.24 -0.94
CA GLU A 319 -10.37 -28.26 -2.02
C GLU A 319 -10.49 -28.93 -3.39
N GLU A 320 -9.61 -29.90 -3.70
CA GLU A 320 -9.68 -30.71 -4.92
C GLU A 320 -10.98 -31.53 -5.01
N GLU A 321 -11.41 -32.14 -3.90
CA GLU A 321 -12.65 -32.91 -3.82
C GLU A 321 -13.87 -32.01 -4.02
N LEU A 322 -13.92 -30.84 -3.36
CA LEU A 322 -14.98 -29.83 -3.56
C LEU A 322 -15.01 -29.32 -5.00
N ARG A 323 -13.84 -29.07 -5.61
CA ARG A 323 -13.73 -28.65 -7.01
C ARG A 323 -14.20 -29.75 -7.95
N SER A 324 -13.82 -31.00 -7.70
CA SER A 324 -14.28 -32.17 -8.48
C SER A 324 -15.79 -32.38 -8.33
N GLU A 325 -16.34 -32.23 -7.12
CA GLU A 325 -17.77 -32.31 -6.84
C GLU A 325 -18.55 -31.20 -7.55
N PHE A 326 -18.01 -29.96 -7.56
CA PHE A 326 -18.55 -28.85 -8.35
C PHE A 326 -18.64 -29.22 -9.83
N TYR A 327 -17.54 -29.69 -10.44
CA TYR A 327 -17.54 -30.08 -11.86
C TYR A 327 -18.39 -31.30 -12.17
N GLY A 328 -18.58 -32.21 -11.21
CA GLY A 328 -19.49 -33.34 -11.33
C GLY A 328 -20.98 -32.96 -11.28
N ARG A 329 -21.30 -31.72 -10.88
CA ARG A 329 -22.67 -31.22 -10.66
C ARG A 329 -23.01 -30.00 -11.53
N VAL A 330 -22.22 -29.72 -12.56
CA VAL A 330 -22.47 -28.65 -13.52
C VAL A 330 -22.74 -29.24 -14.90
N THR A 331 -23.73 -28.70 -15.60
CA THR A 331 -23.98 -29.03 -17.01
C THR A 331 -23.31 -27.98 -17.88
N ARG A 332 -22.56 -28.40 -18.91
CA ARG A 332 -22.06 -27.49 -19.94
C ARG A 332 -23.20 -27.08 -20.86
N VAL A 333 -23.39 -25.77 -21.01
CA VAL A 333 -24.38 -25.18 -21.90
C VAL A 333 -23.64 -24.24 -22.83
N GLY A 334 -23.71 -24.53 -24.14
CA GLY A 334 -23.03 -23.78 -25.20
C GLY A 334 -23.62 -24.13 -26.55
#